data_AF-A0A1V4REK3-F1
#
_entry.id   AF-A0A1V4REK3-F1
#
_cell.length_a   1.000
_cell.length_b   1.000
_cell.length_c   1.000
_cell.angle_alpha   90.00
_cell.angle_beta   90.00
_cell.angle_gamma   90.00
#
_symmetry.space_group_name_H-M   'P 1'
#
loop_
_entity.id
_entity.type
_entity.pdbx_description
1 polymer ?
#
loop_
_entity_poly.entity_id
_entity_poly.type
_entity_poly.pdbx_seq_one_letter_code
_entity_poly.pdbx_strand_id
1 'polypeptide(L)'
;MKQVKPTVHSHIHLCQTLFRGMAENRTLIPWLEERIWPLEAAHTPETLAVSVILSLREIISTGSTGLLDMGSVQHSSTTVNILKESGIRAVACNALMDRGPSFIKKPLNWLVEESEKTQKSCGGLIQYGLAPRFVLSCSPELWEWLETKDKDTIRTTHAAEAPGEMANRWIAEHGGNIHLLNSLNFLSPRTLLAHCVHLQPGELEVLKQTKTAVAHCPWTNLYLGSGIANVPELISNGVTVLLGSDGAPCNNRLDLSGETRLAAGLASVKSTPGTIDSSRWTAISGTDAADFFNFSNFRNDEVYIDLTETEQEELELAQDKQRYLNEIPRAGSVAKVVCNGTTLYDHGEFPTLPKLPMSIKKAREIVWNRALSLGMKP
;
A
#
# COMPACT_ATOMS: atom_id res chain seq x y z
N MET A 1 -1.83 -14.39 -25.66
CA MET A 1 -0.87 -13.91 -24.64
C MET A 1 0.15 -12.90 -25.17
N LYS A 2 0.11 -11.68 -24.64
CA LYS A 2 1.10 -10.60 -24.79
C LYS A 2 1.84 -10.44 -23.46
N GLN A 3 3.17 -10.41 -23.47
CA GLN A 3 3.94 -10.10 -22.27
C GLN A 3 3.89 -8.61 -21.97
N VAL A 4 3.70 -8.27 -20.69
CA VAL A 4 3.69 -6.90 -20.16
C VAL A 4 4.64 -6.78 -18.97
N LYS A 5 4.89 -5.55 -18.53
CA LYS A 5 5.73 -5.30 -17.36
C LYS A 5 4.98 -5.67 -16.06
N PRO A 6 5.63 -6.39 -15.12
CA PRO A 6 5.08 -6.63 -13.80
C PRO A 6 5.00 -5.32 -13.01
N THR A 7 4.11 -5.29 -12.02
CA THR A 7 3.91 -4.15 -11.14
C THR A 7 4.26 -4.45 -9.68
N VAL A 8 4.43 -3.41 -8.88
CA VAL A 8 4.71 -3.46 -7.44
C VAL A 8 3.78 -2.50 -6.70
N HIS A 9 2.94 -3.03 -5.81
CA HIS A 9 2.12 -2.19 -4.94
C HIS A 9 2.96 -1.58 -3.83
N SER A 10 3.23 -0.29 -3.90
CA SER A 10 4.14 0.36 -2.96
C SER A 10 3.49 0.72 -1.62
N HIS A 11 2.17 0.62 -1.52
CA HIS A 11 1.41 0.82 -0.28
C HIS A 11 0.08 0.05 -0.33
N ILE A 12 -0.10 -0.89 0.59
CA ILE A 12 -1.28 -1.77 0.74
C ILE A 12 -1.53 -2.07 2.22
N HIS A 13 -2.79 -2.39 2.55
CA HIS A 13 -3.20 -3.01 3.81
C HIS A 13 -3.84 -4.38 3.58
N LEU A 14 -3.04 -5.45 3.63
CA LEU A 14 -3.52 -6.82 3.37
C LEU A 14 -4.56 -7.31 4.39
N CYS A 15 -4.53 -6.73 5.60
CA CYS A 15 -5.51 -7.04 6.64
C CYS A 15 -6.92 -6.52 6.31
N GLN A 16 -7.07 -5.52 5.44
CA GLN A 16 -8.33 -4.80 5.28
C GLN A 16 -9.27 -5.34 4.17
N THR A 17 -8.86 -6.32 3.35
CA THR A 17 -9.69 -6.84 2.24
C THR A 17 -11.03 -7.42 2.67
N LEU A 18 -11.11 -8.03 3.85
CA LEU A 18 -12.39 -8.46 4.41
C LEU A 18 -13.37 -7.32 4.64
N PHE A 19 -12.91 -6.07 4.78
CA PHE A 19 -13.73 -4.92 5.13
C PHE A 19 -14.30 -4.19 3.92
N ARG A 20 -14.02 -4.66 2.70
CA ARG A 20 -14.59 -4.12 1.46
C ARG A 20 -16.10 -3.94 1.57
N GLY A 21 -16.60 -2.74 1.29
CA GLY A 21 -18.03 -2.40 1.40
C GLY A 21 -18.51 -2.13 2.83
N MET A 22 -17.60 -2.05 3.82
CA MET A 22 -17.93 -1.95 5.24
C MET A 22 -17.45 -0.66 5.89
N ALA A 23 -17.06 0.38 5.13
CA ALA A 23 -16.60 1.64 5.71
C ALA A 23 -16.98 2.88 4.86
N GLU A 24 -18.10 2.81 4.14
CA GLU A 24 -18.45 3.80 3.12
C GLU A 24 -18.80 5.21 3.68
N ASN A 25 -18.69 6.23 2.82
CA ASN A 25 -19.24 7.59 3.02
C ASN A 25 -18.68 8.35 4.25
N ARG A 26 -17.36 8.33 4.44
CA ARG A 26 -16.69 8.95 5.58
C ARG A 26 -15.39 9.61 5.16
N THR A 27 -15.01 10.67 5.88
CA THR A 27 -13.66 11.24 5.82
C THR A 27 -12.69 10.39 6.67
N LEU A 28 -11.38 10.54 6.45
CA LEU A 28 -10.33 9.70 7.03
C LEU A 28 -10.48 9.44 8.55
N ILE A 29 -10.62 10.48 9.38
CA ILE A 29 -10.63 10.29 10.84
C ILE A 29 -11.88 9.51 11.31
N PRO A 30 -13.13 9.90 10.96
CA PRO A 30 -14.30 9.07 11.23
C PRO A 30 -14.23 7.67 10.62
N TRP A 31 -13.66 7.53 9.42
CA TRP A 31 -13.47 6.23 8.77
C TRP A 31 -12.58 5.30 9.60
N LEU A 32 -11.46 5.82 10.12
CA LEU A 32 -10.57 5.10 11.04
C LEU A 32 -11.27 4.74 12.35
N GLU A 33 -11.81 5.75 13.04
CA GLU A 33 -12.36 5.62 14.38
C GLU A 33 -13.60 4.75 14.45
N GLU A 34 -14.55 4.95 13.53
CA GLU A 34 -15.85 4.31 13.59
C GLU A 34 -15.85 2.93 12.93
N ARG A 35 -14.93 2.65 12.01
CA ARG A 35 -14.97 1.44 11.18
C ARG A 35 -13.66 0.67 11.20
N ILE A 36 -12.57 1.27 10.74
CA ILE A 36 -11.35 0.49 10.45
C ILE A 36 -10.65 0.01 11.71
N TRP A 37 -10.44 0.84 12.73
CA TRP A 37 -9.78 0.39 13.96
C TRP A 37 -10.57 -0.71 14.69
N PRO A 38 -11.91 -0.62 14.87
CA PRO A 38 -12.67 -1.73 15.42
C PRO A 38 -12.59 -3.02 14.58
N LEU A 39 -12.65 -2.91 13.25
CA LEU A 39 -12.57 -4.07 12.35
C LEU A 39 -11.18 -4.72 12.36
N GLU A 40 -10.10 -3.94 12.33
CA GLU A 40 -8.73 -4.46 12.41
C GLU A 40 -8.47 -5.14 13.76
N ALA A 41 -8.90 -4.52 14.87
CA ALA A 41 -8.77 -5.10 16.21
C ALA A 41 -9.58 -6.40 16.38
N ALA A 42 -10.64 -6.55 15.60
CA ALA A 42 -11.52 -7.70 15.63
C ALA A 42 -10.96 -8.92 14.90
N HIS A 43 -9.83 -8.82 14.20
CA HIS A 43 -9.21 -9.99 13.58
C HIS A 43 -8.83 -11.06 14.62
N THR A 44 -9.04 -12.32 14.23
CA THR A 44 -8.27 -13.48 14.71
C THR A 44 -7.21 -13.84 13.66
N PRO A 45 -6.19 -14.67 13.98
CA PRO A 45 -5.23 -15.17 13.00
C PRO A 45 -5.90 -15.78 11.76
N GLU A 46 -6.97 -16.56 11.93
CA GLU A 46 -7.65 -17.25 10.83
C GLU A 46 -8.44 -16.27 9.94
N THR A 47 -9.08 -15.25 10.52
CA THR A 47 -9.76 -14.22 9.72
C THR A 47 -8.77 -13.31 9.00
N LEU A 48 -7.62 -13.02 9.62
CA LEU A 48 -6.53 -12.27 8.98
C LEU A 48 -5.98 -13.07 7.81
N ALA A 49 -5.77 -14.38 7.97
CA ALA A 49 -5.34 -15.26 6.90
C ALA A 49 -6.30 -15.23 5.70
N VAL A 50 -7.63 -15.25 5.93
CA VAL A 50 -8.61 -15.06 4.83
C VAL A 50 -8.39 -13.72 4.14
N SER A 51 -8.24 -12.62 4.88
CA SER A 51 -8.03 -11.27 4.30
C SER A 51 -6.78 -11.20 3.43
N VAL A 52 -5.66 -11.73 3.93
CA VAL A 52 -4.38 -11.76 3.22
C VAL A 52 -4.47 -12.62 1.95
N ILE A 53 -5.02 -13.83 2.03
CA ILE A 53 -5.15 -14.72 0.85
C ILE A 53 -6.04 -14.08 -0.22
N LEU A 54 -7.14 -13.44 0.16
CA LEU A 54 -8.00 -12.73 -0.79
C LEU A 54 -7.28 -11.54 -1.43
N SER A 55 -6.53 -10.78 -0.64
CA SER A 55 -5.73 -9.66 -1.15
C SER A 55 -4.71 -10.15 -2.18
N LEU A 56 -3.98 -11.22 -1.86
CA LEU A 56 -2.96 -11.78 -2.76
C LEU A 56 -3.57 -12.35 -4.04
N ARG A 57 -4.76 -12.96 -3.97
CA ARG A 57 -5.48 -13.38 -5.19
C ARG A 57 -5.66 -12.21 -6.16
N GLU A 58 -6.16 -11.09 -5.65
CA GLU A 58 -6.45 -9.90 -6.47
C GLU A 58 -5.18 -9.20 -6.97
N ILE A 59 -4.18 -9.03 -6.09
CA ILE A 59 -2.89 -8.42 -6.42
C ILE A 59 -2.15 -9.24 -7.49
N ILE A 60 -2.09 -10.55 -7.33
CA ILE A 60 -1.41 -11.43 -8.27
C ILE A 60 -2.22 -11.50 -9.58
N SER A 61 -3.54 -11.67 -9.54
CA SER A 61 -4.34 -11.76 -10.78
C SER A 61 -4.50 -10.43 -11.52
N THR A 62 -3.89 -9.35 -11.03
CA THR A 62 -3.78 -8.06 -11.74
C THR A 62 -2.35 -7.78 -12.22
N GLY A 63 -1.42 -8.73 -12.06
CA GLY A 63 -0.08 -8.67 -12.64
C GLY A 63 1.00 -8.11 -11.71
N SER A 64 0.74 -8.01 -10.41
CA SER A 64 1.75 -7.57 -9.44
C SER A 64 2.57 -8.73 -8.90
N THR A 65 3.90 -8.54 -8.82
CA THR A 65 4.84 -9.52 -8.27
C THR A 65 5.57 -9.03 -7.01
N GLY A 66 5.28 -7.80 -6.58
CA GLY A 66 5.81 -7.21 -5.37
C GLY A 66 4.79 -6.36 -4.63
N LEU A 67 4.96 -6.23 -3.32
CA LEU A 67 4.18 -5.29 -2.51
C LEU A 67 4.93 -4.77 -1.28
N LEU A 68 4.47 -3.65 -0.72
CA LEU A 68 4.69 -3.28 0.68
C LEU A 68 3.35 -3.37 1.41
N ASP A 69 3.31 -4.17 2.48
CA ASP A 69 2.16 -4.25 3.39
C ASP A 69 2.46 -3.46 4.66
N MET A 70 1.61 -2.49 4.98
CA MET A 70 1.67 -1.73 6.24
C MET A 70 1.44 -2.63 7.46
N GLY A 71 0.75 -3.76 7.26
CA GLY A 71 0.52 -4.77 8.28
C GLY A 71 -0.58 -4.41 9.27
N SER A 72 -1.03 -5.41 10.02
CA SER A 72 -1.87 -5.22 11.21
C SER A 72 -1.02 -4.94 12.44
N VAL A 73 -1.63 -4.41 13.50
CA VAL A 73 -0.97 -4.26 14.82
C VAL A 73 -0.69 -5.63 15.44
N GLN A 74 -1.56 -6.61 15.20
CA GLN A 74 -1.50 -7.95 15.79
C GLN A 74 -1.49 -9.01 14.70
N HIS A 75 -0.86 -10.15 15.00
CA HIS A 75 -0.84 -11.35 14.16
C HIS A 75 -0.04 -11.21 12.86
N SER A 76 0.93 -10.28 12.81
CA SER A 76 1.70 -9.99 11.59
C SER A 76 2.49 -11.20 11.09
N SER A 77 2.89 -12.10 11.99
CA SER A 77 3.51 -13.39 11.61
C SER A 77 2.61 -14.26 10.71
N THR A 78 1.29 -14.18 10.87
CA THR A 78 0.35 -14.89 9.99
C THR A 78 0.45 -14.38 8.55
N THR A 79 0.49 -13.05 8.38
CA THR A 79 0.68 -12.42 7.07
C THR A 79 2.02 -12.81 6.45
N VAL A 80 3.11 -12.74 7.22
CA VAL A 80 4.46 -13.09 6.73
C VAL A 80 4.53 -14.54 6.25
N ASN A 81 3.92 -15.48 6.97
CA ASN A 81 3.89 -16.89 6.56
C ASN A 81 3.16 -17.10 5.23
N ILE A 82 2.01 -16.44 5.05
CA ILE A 82 1.23 -16.54 3.80
C ILE A 82 1.99 -15.88 2.64
N LEU A 83 2.65 -14.74 2.88
CA LEU A 83 3.50 -14.09 1.88
C LEU A 83 4.62 -15.02 1.43
N LYS A 84 5.31 -15.70 2.37
CA LYS A 84 6.34 -16.69 2.05
C LYS A 84 5.80 -17.85 1.21
N GLU A 85 4.67 -18.43 1.62
CA GLU A 85 4.05 -19.55 0.91
C GLU A 85 3.61 -19.14 -0.50
N SER A 86 3.10 -17.92 -0.67
CA SER A 86 2.63 -17.41 -1.96
C SER A 86 3.73 -17.28 -3.02
N GLY A 87 5.00 -17.17 -2.64
CA GLY A 87 6.11 -16.92 -3.57
C GLY A 87 6.18 -15.48 -4.10
N ILE A 88 5.31 -14.58 -3.65
CA ILE A 88 5.41 -13.15 -3.95
C ILE A 88 6.58 -12.54 -3.18
N ARG A 89 7.08 -11.41 -3.68
CA ARG A 89 8.07 -10.60 -2.97
C ARG A 89 7.38 -9.51 -2.18
N ALA A 90 7.87 -9.20 -0.99
CA ALA A 90 7.24 -8.16 -0.18
C ALA A 90 8.20 -7.45 0.76
N VAL A 91 7.85 -6.22 1.12
CA VAL A 91 8.22 -5.62 2.41
C VAL A 91 7.02 -5.82 3.34
N ALA A 92 7.18 -6.68 4.35
CA ALA A 92 6.16 -6.95 5.34
C ALA A 92 6.44 -6.14 6.61
N CYS A 93 5.42 -5.45 7.10
CA CYS A 93 5.50 -4.66 8.32
C CYS A 93 4.51 -5.20 9.37
N ASN A 94 4.61 -4.63 10.56
CA ASN A 94 3.55 -4.64 11.57
C ASN A 94 3.23 -3.18 11.91
N ALA A 95 1.94 -2.82 11.93
CA ALA A 95 1.55 -1.44 12.20
C ALA A 95 1.88 -1.10 13.67
N LEU A 96 2.65 -0.03 13.87
CA LEU A 96 3.03 0.43 15.21
C LEU A 96 2.08 1.54 15.65
N MET A 97 1.46 1.32 16.81
CA MET A 97 0.44 2.21 17.37
C MET A 97 0.32 2.00 18.88
N ASP A 98 0.80 2.96 19.66
CA ASP A 98 0.74 3.00 21.12
C ASP A 98 -0.11 4.16 21.68
N ARG A 99 -0.66 4.99 20.79
CA ARG A 99 -1.71 5.97 21.09
C ARG A 99 -3.00 5.62 20.33
N GLY A 100 -4.13 6.09 20.85
CA GLY A 100 -5.47 5.80 20.31
C GLY A 100 -6.31 4.88 21.22
N PRO A 101 -7.38 4.26 20.67
CA PRO A 101 -8.31 3.47 21.45
C PRO A 101 -7.68 2.22 22.07
N SER A 102 -8.06 1.91 23.32
CA SER A 102 -7.49 0.81 24.12
C SER A 102 -7.66 -0.57 23.49
N PHE A 103 -8.67 -0.77 22.64
CA PHE A 103 -8.93 -2.06 22.00
C PHE A 103 -7.95 -2.43 20.88
N ILE A 104 -7.23 -1.45 20.31
CA ILE A 104 -6.29 -1.67 19.19
C ILE A 104 -4.85 -1.32 19.54
N LYS A 105 -4.62 -0.24 20.30
CA LYS A 105 -3.25 0.18 20.64
C LYS A 105 -2.54 -0.87 21.50
N LYS A 106 -1.22 -0.90 21.43
CA LYS A 106 -0.38 -1.75 22.26
C LYS A 106 0.72 -0.93 22.92
N PRO A 107 1.13 -1.26 24.16
CA PRO A 107 2.23 -0.57 24.81
C PRO A 107 3.54 -0.81 24.04
N LEU A 108 4.48 0.14 24.15
CA LEU A 108 5.74 0.11 23.40
C LEU A 108 6.47 -1.23 23.51
N ASN A 109 6.63 -1.77 24.72
CA ASN A 109 7.33 -3.06 24.93
C ASN A 109 6.71 -4.21 24.12
N TRP A 110 5.38 -4.27 24.04
CA TRP A 110 4.68 -5.26 23.23
C TRP A 110 4.93 -5.03 21.73
N LEU A 111 4.91 -3.78 21.27
CA LEU A 111 5.19 -3.44 19.87
C LEU A 111 6.63 -3.80 19.48
N VAL A 112 7.59 -3.62 20.39
CA VAL A 112 8.98 -4.05 20.18
C VAL A 112 9.04 -5.56 19.98
N GLU A 113 8.42 -6.33 20.88
CA GLU A 113 8.40 -7.80 20.81
C GLU A 113 7.75 -8.31 19.52
N GLU A 114 6.59 -7.76 19.12
CA GLU A 114 5.92 -8.16 17.87
C GLU A 114 6.74 -7.75 16.63
N SER A 115 7.45 -6.62 16.68
CA SER A 115 8.35 -6.18 15.59
C SER A 115 9.52 -7.13 15.43
N GLU A 116 10.18 -7.51 16.52
CA GLU A 116 11.28 -8.46 16.49
C GLU A 116 10.83 -9.85 16.01
N LYS A 117 9.66 -10.30 16.46
CA LYS A 117 9.07 -11.56 15.99
C LYS A 117 8.77 -11.50 14.49
N THR A 118 8.15 -10.43 14.01
CA THR A 118 7.82 -10.24 12.60
C THR A 118 9.08 -10.18 11.74
N GLN A 119 10.10 -9.44 12.18
CA GLN A 119 11.40 -9.37 11.52
C GLN A 119 12.07 -10.74 11.43
N LYS A 120 12.09 -11.51 12.53
CA LYS A 120 12.63 -12.89 12.55
C LYS A 120 11.85 -13.84 11.65
N SER A 121 10.55 -13.59 11.47
CA SER A 121 9.71 -14.36 10.54
C SER A 121 9.93 -13.98 9.08
N CYS A 122 10.61 -12.88 8.74
CA CYS A 122 10.94 -12.51 7.37
C CYS A 122 12.11 -13.36 6.80
N GLY A 123 12.50 -13.13 5.56
CA GLY A 123 13.59 -13.85 4.88
C GLY A 123 13.24 -14.29 3.45
N GLY A 124 14.26 -14.54 2.63
CA GLY A 124 14.08 -14.86 1.21
C GLY A 124 13.56 -13.66 0.43
N LEU A 125 12.41 -13.82 -0.24
CA LEU A 125 11.74 -12.74 -0.97
C LEU A 125 10.98 -11.76 -0.07
N ILE A 126 10.90 -12.03 1.23
CA ILE A 126 10.16 -11.19 2.19
C ILE A 126 11.15 -10.41 3.05
N GLN A 127 11.16 -9.09 2.90
CA GLN A 127 11.91 -8.14 3.71
C GLN A 127 11.03 -7.61 4.86
N TYR A 128 11.66 -7.09 5.91
CA TYR A 128 10.98 -6.42 7.01
C TYR A 128 11.02 -4.89 6.82
N GLY A 129 9.93 -4.21 7.15
CA GLY A 129 9.84 -2.75 7.21
C GLY A 129 9.25 -2.24 8.52
N LEU A 130 9.59 -1.01 8.88
CA LEU A 130 9.04 -0.30 10.05
C LEU A 130 7.86 0.56 9.62
N ALA A 131 6.69 0.33 10.24
CA ALA A 131 5.45 1.01 9.89
C ALA A 131 4.76 1.67 11.09
N PRO A 132 5.29 2.77 11.67
CA PRO A 132 4.45 3.65 12.49
C PRO A 132 3.25 4.05 11.66
N ARG A 133 2.02 3.77 12.15
CA ARG A 133 0.82 3.90 11.31
C ARG A 133 0.74 5.33 10.77
N PHE A 134 0.69 6.31 11.65
CA PHE A 134 0.77 7.73 11.33
C PHE A 134 1.15 8.50 12.60
N VAL A 135 1.50 9.78 12.47
CA VAL A 135 2.11 10.53 13.59
C VAL A 135 1.22 10.64 14.82
N LEU A 136 -0.10 10.65 14.64
CA LEU A 136 -1.06 10.80 15.74
C LEU A 136 -1.23 9.53 16.59
N SER A 137 -0.85 8.36 16.06
CA SER A 137 -0.99 7.07 16.74
C SER A 137 0.26 6.64 17.51
N CYS A 138 1.28 7.49 17.57
CA CYS A 138 2.60 7.15 18.08
C CYS A 138 3.06 8.15 19.16
N SER A 139 3.57 7.63 20.27
CA SER A 139 4.19 8.41 21.34
C SER A 139 5.60 8.90 20.97
N PRO A 140 6.12 9.97 21.60
CA PRO A 140 7.52 10.35 21.52
C PRO A 140 8.46 9.18 21.79
N GLU A 141 8.18 8.35 22.79
CA GLU A 141 8.99 7.20 23.16
C GLU A 141 9.03 6.14 22.03
N LEU A 142 7.92 5.96 21.29
CA LEU A 142 7.90 5.10 20.10
C LEU A 142 8.73 5.70 18.95
N TRP A 143 8.70 7.02 18.76
CA TRP A 143 9.54 7.70 17.76
C TRP A 143 11.03 7.64 18.11
N GLU A 144 11.38 7.81 19.38
CA GLU A 144 12.76 7.63 19.88
C GLU A 144 13.24 6.19 19.63
N TRP A 145 12.41 5.19 19.90
CA TRP A 145 12.73 3.79 19.59
C TRP A 145 12.91 3.53 18.09
N LEU A 146 12.12 4.18 17.22
CA LEU A 146 12.26 4.09 15.77
C LEU A 146 13.57 4.71 15.28
N GLU A 147 14.05 5.76 15.93
CA GLU A 147 15.34 6.39 15.63
C GLU A 147 16.51 5.45 15.91
N THR A 148 16.41 4.58 16.93
CA THR A 148 17.49 3.61 17.23
C THR A 148 17.57 2.45 16.23
N LYS A 149 16.63 2.35 15.28
CA LYS A 149 16.63 1.27 14.28
C LYS A 149 17.60 1.57 13.15
N ASP A 150 18.03 0.51 12.49
CA ASP A 150 18.90 0.59 11.32
C ASP A 150 18.32 1.58 10.29
N LYS A 151 19.17 2.47 9.80
CA LYS A 151 18.80 3.50 8.81
C LYS A 151 18.57 2.90 7.43
N ASP A 152 19.10 1.70 7.17
CA ASP A 152 18.91 0.98 5.92
C ASP A 152 17.59 0.18 5.87
N THR A 153 16.91 0.04 7.02
CA THR A 153 15.58 -0.60 7.07
C THR A 153 14.54 0.28 6.37
N ILE A 154 13.70 -0.32 5.53
CA ILE A 154 12.57 0.40 4.90
C ILE A 154 11.64 0.94 5.98
N ARG A 155 11.28 2.20 5.85
CA ARG A 155 10.36 2.91 6.75
C ARG A 155 9.16 3.39 5.97
N THR A 156 7.97 3.28 6.53
CA THR A 156 6.74 3.74 5.90
C THR A 156 5.76 4.30 6.92
N THR A 157 5.03 5.35 6.56
CA THR A 157 3.96 5.92 7.38
C THR A 157 2.98 6.72 6.51
N HIS A 158 1.77 6.97 7.00
CA HIS A 158 0.86 7.91 6.33
C HIS A 158 1.25 9.33 6.71
N ALA A 159 1.21 10.26 5.76
CA ALA A 159 1.54 11.65 6.01
C ALA A 159 0.78 12.59 5.07
N ALA A 160 0.28 13.68 5.66
CA ALA A 160 -0.43 14.74 4.95
C ALA A 160 -1.53 14.22 4.02
N GLU A 161 -2.30 13.25 4.50
CA GLU A 161 -3.34 12.58 3.74
C GLU A 161 -4.60 13.43 3.67
N ALA A 162 -5.14 13.86 4.81
CA ALA A 162 -6.46 14.48 4.89
C ALA A 162 -6.47 15.81 5.65
N PRO A 163 -7.39 16.73 5.35
CA PRO A 163 -7.48 18.02 6.07
C PRO A 163 -7.69 17.85 7.58
N GLY A 164 -8.47 16.85 8.00
CA GLY A 164 -8.72 16.55 9.40
C GLY A 164 -7.47 16.09 10.16
N GLU A 165 -6.55 15.40 9.48
CA GLU A 165 -5.23 15.06 10.02
C GLU A 165 -4.38 16.32 10.18
N MET A 166 -4.31 17.15 9.13
CA MET A 166 -3.48 18.37 9.12
C MET A 166 -3.90 19.41 10.16
N ALA A 167 -5.18 19.40 10.58
CA ALA A 167 -5.68 20.25 11.65
C ALA A 167 -5.18 19.84 13.06
N ASN A 168 -4.51 18.69 13.20
CA ASN A 168 -3.96 18.28 14.48
C ASN A 168 -2.91 19.28 14.96
N ARG A 169 -3.00 19.66 16.24
CA ARG A 169 -2.13 20.65 16.87
C ARG A 169 -0.64 20.35 16.70
N TRP A 170 -0.23 19.10 16.86
CA TRP A 170 1.19 18.74 16.78
C TRP A 170 1.75 18.96 15.38
N ILE A 171 0.99 18.58 14.35
CA ILE A 171 1.32 18.80 12.94
C ILE A 171 1.33 20.30 12.62
N ALA A 172 0.27 21.02 13.02
CA ALA A 172 0.11 22.44 12.74
C ALA A 172 1.21 23.30 13.39
N GLU A 173 1.60 23.02 14.64
CA GLU A 173 2.66 23.74 15.36
C GLU A 173 4.06 23.53 14.73
N HIS A 174 4.28 22.41 14.02
CA HIS A 174 5.52 22.17 13.27
C HIS A 174 5.47 22.74 11.83
N GLY A 175 4.36 23.40 11.46
CA GLY A 175 4.19 23.94 10.11
C GLY A 175 4.01 22.86 9.04
N GLY A 176 3.59 21.65 9.41
CA GLY A 176 3.30 20.56 8.49
C GLY A 176 3.75 19.18 8.98
N ASN A 177 3.20 18.13 8.36
CA ASN A 177 3.40 16.75 8.77
C ASN A 177 4.80 16.24 8.41
N ILE A 178 5.31 16.62 7.26
CA ILE A 178 6.66 16.27 6.79
C ILE A 178 7.69 17.02 7.64
N HIS A 179 7.46 18.29 7.97
CA HIS A 179 8.32 19.02 8.92
C HIS A 179 8.38 18.31 10.27
N LEU A 180 7.24 17.87 10.78
CA LEU A 180 7.18 17.09 12.01
C LEU A 180 7.97 15.78 11.90
N LEU A 181 7.73 14.97 10.86
CA LEU A 181 8.47 13.72 10.64
C LEU A 181 9.98 13.94 10.49
N ASN A 182 10.39 15.06 9.90
CA ASN A 182 11.79 15.45 9.80
C ASN A 182 12.39 15.77 11.18
N SER A 183 11.66 16.51 12.02
CA SER A 183 12.10 16.81 13.40
C SER A 183 12.23 15.55 14.27
N LEU A 184 11.52 14.47 13.91
CA LEU A 184 11.58 13.15 14.54
C LEU A 184 12.67 12.25 13.93
N ASN A 185 13.54 12.78 13.06
CA ASN A 185 14.60 12.04 12.36
C ASN A 185 14.11 10.79 11.61
N PHE A 186 12.84 10.78 11.17
CA PHE A 186 12.23 9.62 10.50
C PHE A 186 12.49 9.58 8.99
N LEU A 187 12.75 10.75 8.39
CA LEU A 187 12.91 10.91 6.95
C LEU A 187 14.30 10.49 6.48
N SER A 188 14.35 9.75 5.37
CA SER A 188 15.57 9.18 4.82
C SER A 188 15.36 8.71 3.38
N PRO A 189 16.43 8.34 2.66
CA PRO A 189 16.32 7.69 1.35
C PRO A 189 15.59 6.32 1.38
N ARG A 190 15.37 5.74 2.57
CA ARG A 190 14.66 4.47 2.78
C ARG A 190 13.24 4.68 3.33
N THR A 191 12.78 5.93 3.39
CA THR A 191 11.45 6.30 3.89
C THR A 191 10.48 6.50 2.74
N LEU A 192 9.31 5.86 2.83
CA LEU A 192 8.19 5.99 1.91
C LEU A 192 6.98 6.58 2.65
N LEU A 193 6.51 7.74 2.22
CA LEU A 193 5.33 8.38 2.82
C LEU A 193 4.11 8.15 1.94
N ALA A 194 3.04 7.59 2.50
CA ALA A 194 1.80 7.43 1.78
C ALA A 194 1.03 8.75 1.67
N HIS A 195 0.37 8.95 0.54
CA HIS A 195 -0.54 10.05 0.21
C HIS A 195 0.13 11.38 -0.14
N CYS A 196 0.68 12.11 0.84
CA CYS A 196 1.29 13.44 0.65
C CYS A 196 0.41 14.42 -0.16
N VAL A 197 -0.87 14.50 0.18
CA VAL A 197 -1.87 15.33 -0.52
C VAL A 197 -1.77 16.80 -0.11
N HIS A 198 -1.56 17.06 1.19
CA HIS A 198 -1.62 18.39 1.80
C HIS A 198 -0.25 18.91 2.26
N LEU A 199 0.74 18.86 1.37
CA LEU A 199 2.06 19.43 1.66
C LEU A 199 1.96 20.92 1.97
N GLN A 200 2.61 21.33 3.06
CA GLN A 200 2.72 22.71 3.50
C GLN A 200 3.93 23.41 2.87
N PRO A 201 3.99 24.76 2.90
CA PRO A 201 5.12 25.49 2.35
C PRO A 201 6.46 25.01 2.90
N GLY A 202 7.40 24.65 2.03
CA GLY A 202 8.74 24.16 2.40
C GLY A 202 8.86 22.63 2.54
N GLU A 203 7.75 21.90 2.71
CA GLU A 203 7.80 20.45 2.93
C GLU A 203 8.30 19.67 1.70
N LEU A 204 8.01 20.16 0.51
CA LEU A 204 8.57 19.63 -0.73
C LEU A 204 10.10 19.64 -0.73
N GLU A 205 10.69 20.72 -0.21
CA GLU A 205 12.15 20.86 -0.16
C GLU A 205 12.76 19.87 0.86
N VAL A 206 12.06 19.62 1.98
CA VAL A 206 12.45 18.59 2.94
C VAL A 206 12.41 17.19 2.32
N LEU A 207 11.37 16.85 1.55
CA LEU A 207 11.30 15.56 0.84
C LEU A 207 12.50 15.38 -0.11
N LYS A 208 12.88 16.41 -0.85
CA LYS A 208 14.05 16.40 -1.76
C LYS A 208 15.35 16.21 -1.00
N GLN A 209 15.59 17.02 0.05
CA GLN A 209 16.84 16.99 0.82
C GLN A 209 17.07 15.64 1.50
N THR A 210 15.99 15.06 2.05
CA THR A 210 16.02 13.75 2.71
C THR A 210 15.95 12.58 1.73
N LYS A 211 15.64 12.84 0.45
CA LYS A 211 15.36 11.85 -0.59
C LYS A 211 14.23 10.88 -0.20
N THR A 212 13.28 11.36 0.58
CA THR A 212 12.11 10.60 0.99
C THR A 212 11.20 10.36 -0.22
N ALA A 213 10.75 9.13 -0.42
CA ALA A 213 9.83 8.77 -1.48
C ALA A 213 8.37 8.96 -1.07
N VAL A 214 7.48 9.07 -2.05
CA VAL A 214 6.02 9.22 -1.86
C VAL A 214 5.29 8.06 -2.53
N ALA A 215 4.42 7.37 -1.81
CA ALA A 215 3.46 6.44 -2.38
C ALA A 215 2.14 7.16 -2.68
N HIS A 216 1.84 7.34 -3.96
CA HIS A 216 0.59 7.93 -4.42
C HIS A 216 -0.52 6.88 -4.44
N CYS A 217 -1.63 7.16 -3.74
CA CYS A 217 -2.81 6.30 -3.66
C CYS A 217 -4.04 7.07 -4.19
N PRO A 218 -4.12 7.33 -5.51
CA PRO A 218 -5.06 8.31 -6.06
C PRO A 218 -6.52 7.97 -5.78
N TRP A 219 -6.92 6.70 -5.91
CA TRP A 219 -8.32 6.37 -5.70
C TRP A 219 -8.73 6.56 -4.24
N THR A 220 -7.96 6.05 -3.26
CA THR A 220 -8.21 6.29 -1.83
C THR A 220 -8.34 7.79 -1.54
N ASN A 221 -7.42 8.59 -2.09
CA ASN A 221 -7.41 10.03 -1.83
C ASN A 221 -8.73 10.70 -2.27
N LEU A 222 -9.30 10.26 -3.39
CA LEU A 222 -10.61 10.74 -3.84
C LEU A 222 -11.74 10.16 -3.01
N TYR A 223 -11.70 8.85 -2.75
CA TYR A 223 -12.75 8.10 -2.08
C TYR A 223 -13.01 8.61 -0.65
N LEU A 224 -11.95 8.92 0.10
CA LEU A 224 -12.05 9.48 1.45
C LEU A 224 -12.26 11.00 1.49
N GLY A 225 -12.38 11.65 0.32
CA GLY A 225 -12.46 13.10 0.21
C GLY A 225 -11.19 13.82 0.68
N SER A 226 -10.06 13.12 0.68
CA SER A 226 -8.75 13.63 1.11
C SER A 226 -8.23 14.70 0.15
N GLY A 227 -8.32 14.49 -1.17
CA GLY A 227 -7.94 15.48 -2.18
C GLY A 227 -7.12 14.89 -3.33
N ILE A 228 -6.34 15.73 -4.01
CA ILE A 228 -5.50 15.34 -5.15
C ILE A 228 -4.06 15.78 -4.88
N ALA A 229 -3.13 14.83 -4.71
CA ALA A 229 -1.70 15.11 -4.57
C ALA A 229 -1.12 15.72 -5.87
N ASN A 230 -0.17 16.65 -5.75
CA ASN A 230 0.46 17.30 -6.90
C ASN A 230 1.65 16.47 -7.43
N VAL A 231 1.36 15.30 -8.01
CA VAL A 231 2.39 14.38 -8.53
C VAL A 231 3.31 15.01 -9.59
N PRO A 232 2.84 15.84 -10.54
CA PRO A 232 3.72 16.55 -11.46
C PRO A 232 4.77 17.42 -10.76
N GLU A 233 4.38 18.14 -9.70
CA GLU A 233 5.29 18.98 -8.92
C GLU A 233 6.32 18.15 -8.15
N LEU A 234 5.90 17.02 -7.55
CA LEU A 234 6.81 16.09 -6.88
C LEU A 234 7.89 15.56 -7.85
N ILE A 235 7.46 15.05 -9.01
CA ILE A 235 8.37 14.45 -10.00
C ILE A 235 9.31 15.49 -10.60
N SER A 236 8.80 16.67 -10.99
CA SER A 236 9.62 17.75 -11.56
C SER A 236 10.68 18.29 -10.58
N ASN A 237 10.46 18.10 -9.28
CA ASN A 237 11.42 18.43 -8.23
C ASN A 237 12.35 17.27 -7.84
N GLY A 238 12.28 16.13 -8.52
CA GLY A 238 13.15 14.98 -8.27
C GLY A 238 12.74 14.12 -7.08
N VAL A 239 11.52 14.26 -6.57
CA VAL A 239 10.98 13.34 -5.54
C VAL A 239 10.59 12.02 -6.21
N THR A 240 11.07 10.91 -5.64
CA THR A 240 10.63 9.58 -6.07
C THR A 240 9.17 9.38 -5.73
N VAL A 241 8.34 9.18 -6.74
CA VAL A 241 6.92 8.85 -6.59
C VAL A 241 6.70 7.41 -7.04
N LEU A 242 6.03 6.64 -6.19
CA LEU A 242 5.59 5.26 -6.41
C LEU A 242 4.06 5.19 -6.37
N LEU A 243 3.47 4.05 -6.71
CA LEU A 243 2.02 3.87 -6.78
C LEU A 243 1.53 2.76 -5.83
N GLY A 244 0.39 2.99 -5.18
CA GLY A 244 -0.27 2.04 -4.30
C GLY A 244 -1.79 2.10 -4.45
N SER A 245 -2.46 1.01 -4.08
CA SER A 245 -3.93 0.96 -4.03
C SER A 245 -4.46 1.14 -2.61
N ASP A 246 -3.57 1.14 -1.61
CA ASP A 246 -3.89 1.32 -0.20
C ASP A 246 -4.88 0.23 0.32
N GLY A 247 -5.97 0.61 1.00
CA GLY A 247 -6.89 -0.32 1.63
C GLY A 247 -8.08 -0.69 0.75
N ALA A 248 -8.45 -1.96 0.73
CA ALA A 248 -9.69 -2.42 0.10
C ALA A 248 -11.03 -1.82 0.62
N PRO A 249 -11.13 -1.21 1.82
CA PRO A 249 -12.34 -0.48 2.25
C PRO A 249 -12.34 1.02 1.90
N CYS A 250 -11.29 1.52 1.26
CA CYS A 250 -11.20 2.88 0.73
C CYS A 250 -10.76 2.92 -0.75
N ASN A 251 -10.56 1.76 -1.38
CA ASN A 251 -10.32 1.66 -2.82
C ASN A 251 -11.62 1.38 -3.60
N ASN A 252 -11.99 0.20 -4.05
CA ASN A 252 -12.06 -1.03 -3.28
C ASN A 252 -11.52 -2.17 -4.15
N ARG A 253 -10.58 -1.86 -5.05
CA ARG A 253 -9.91 -2.79 -5.95
C ARG A 253 -8.39 -2.72 -5.74
N LEU A 254 -7.72 -3.85 -5.73
CA LEU A 254 -6.27 -3.92 -5.60
C LEU A 254 -5.64 -4.11 -7.00
N ASP A 255 -5.83 -3.10 -7.86
CA ASP A 255 -5.43 -3.12 -9.28
C ASP A 255 -4.66 -1.84 -9.66
N LEU A 256 -3.35 -1.97 -9.90
CA LEU A 256 -2.50 -0.85 -10.29
C LEU A 256 -2.74 -0.32 -11.71
N SER A 257 -3.38 -1.07 -12.62
CA SER A 257 -3.78 -0.51 -13.92
C SER A 257 -4.85 0.56 -13.74
N GLY A 258 -5.85 0.27 -12.90
CA GLY A 258 -6.86 1.24 -12.48
C GLY A 258 -6.25 2.47 -11.81
N GLU A 259 -5.34 2.27 -10.85
CA GLU A 259 -4.62 3.38 -10.19
C GLU A 259 -3.79 4.19 -11.19
N THR A 260 -3.09 3.54 -12.13
CA THR A 260 -2.23 4.22 -13.10
C THR A 260 -3.07 5.10 -14.04
N ARG A 261 -4.18 4.57 -14.55
CA ARG A 261 -5.12 5.33 -15.39
C ARG A 261 -5.66 6.54 -14.66
N LEU A 262 -6.06 6.39 -13.39
CA LEU A 262 -6.55 7.50 -12.58
C LEU A 262 -5.43 8.53 -12.30
N ALA A 263 -4.24 8.08 -11.91
CA ALA A 263 -3.08 8.93 -11.63
C ALA A 263 -2.72 9.80 -12.83
N ALA A 264 -2.67 9.21 -14.04
CA ALA A 264 -2.39 9.94 -15.28
C ALA A 264 -3.45 11.02 -15.58
N GLY A 265 -4.73 10.72 -15.35
CA GLY A 265 -5.81 11.70 -15.48
C GLY A 265 -5.68 12.84 -14.46
N LEU A 266 -5.44 12.53 -13.19
CA LEU A 266 -5.28 13.53 -12.13
C LEU A 266 -4.03 14.41 -12.33
N ALA A 267 -2.92 13.84 -12.80
CA ALA A 267 -1.74 14.60 -13.18
C ALA A 267 -2.03 15.60 -14.31
N SER A 268 -2.89 15.24 -15.26
CA SER A 268 -3.33 16.15 -16.32
C SER A 268 -4.16 17.32 -15.77
N VAL A 269 -4.97 17.09 -14.74
CA VAL A 269 -5.73 18.15 -14.04
C VAL A 269 -4.80 19.07 -13.24
N LYS A 270 -3.77 18.52 -12.59
CA LYS A 270 -2.79 19.30 -11.82
C LYS A 270 -1.81 20.11 -12.68
N SER A 271 -1.65 19.74 -13.95
CA SER A 271 -0.73 20.37 -14.90
C SER A 271 -1.37 20.43 -16.29
N THR A 272 -0.89 19.63 -17.24
CA THR A 272 -1.40 19.52 -18.61
C THR A 272 -1.37 18.06 -19.07
N PRO A 273 -2.24 17.61 -20.00
CA PRO A 273 -2.18 16.27 -20.54
C PRO A 273 -0.78 15.89 -21.05
N GLY A 274 -0.30 14.70 -20.67
CA GLY A 274 1.02 14.20 -21.06
C GLY A 274 2.20 14.81 -20.31
N THR A 275 1.99 15.58 -19.23
CA THR A 275 3.09 16.07 -18.37
C THR A 275 3.98 14.92 -17.87
N ILE A 276 3.38 13.78 -17.58
CA ILE A 276 4.06 12.53 -17.24
C ILE A 276 3.69 11.54 -18.33
N ASP A 277 4.69 11.08 -19.08
CA ASP A 277 4.48 10.15 -20.19
C ASP A 277 4.14 8.72 -19.71
N SER A 278 3.64 7.91 -20.63
CA SER A 278 3.20 6.55 -20.35
C SER A 278 4.33 5.62 -19.88
N SER A 279 5.55 5.79 -20.37
CA SER A 279 6.71 5.00 -19.96
C SER A 279 7.11 5.31 -18.52
N ARG A 280 7.03 6.59 -18.11
CA ARG A 280 7.27 7.01 -16.74
C ARG A 280 6.24 6.42 -15.78
N TRP A 281 4.96 6.41 -16.14
CA TRP A 281 3.92 5.74 -15.34
C TRP A 281 4.16 4.23 -15.19
N THR A 282 4.61 3.55 -16.24
CA THR A 282 5.00 2.13 -16.17
C THR A 282 6.19 1.92 -15.23
N ALA A 283 7.16 2.83 -15.21
CA ALA A 283 8.31 2.75 -14.32
C ALA A 283 7.89 2.96 -12.84
N ILE A 284 7.06 3.98 -12.58
CA ILE A 284 6.51 4.32 -11.25
C ILE A 284 5.77 3.14 -10.61
N SER A 285 4.96 2.41 -11.39
CA SER A 285 4.18 1.26 -10.90
C SER A 285 4.95 -0.06 -10.90
N GLY A 286 6.21 -0.08 -11.36
CA GLY A 286 7.02 -1.28 -11.53
C GLY A 286 8.46 -1.11 -11.07
N THR A 287 9.35 -0.77 -12.01
CA THR A 287 10.81 -0.79 -11.77
C THR A 287 11.28 0.17 -10.69
N ASP A 288 10.68 1.36 -10.58
CA ASP A 288 11.08 2.33 -9.56
C ASP A 288 10.76 1.83 -8.15
N ALA A 289 9.59 1.20 -7.99
CA ALA A 289 9.19 0.59 -6.73
C ALA A 289 10.09 -0.61 -6.39
N ALA A 290 10.38 -1.46 -7.38
CA ALA A 290 11.30 -2.57 -7.19
C ALA A 290 12.72 -2.11 -6.80
N ASP A 291 13.23 -1.07 -7.45
CA ASP A 291 14.54 -0.50 -7.14
C ASP A 291 14.54 0.16 -5.75
N PHE A 292 13.49 0.89 -5.37
CA PHE A 292 13.34 1.47 -4.03
C PHE A 292 13.36 0.39 -2.93
N PHE A 293 12.66 -0.73 -3.14
CA PHE A 293 12.64 -1.84 -2.18
C PHE A 293 13.81 -2.82 -2.33
N ASN A 294 14.79 -2.59 -3.22
CA ASN A 294 15.87 -3.53 -3.52
C ASN A 294 15.38 -4.95 -3.88
N PHE A 295 14.32 -5.03 -4.66
CA PHE A 295 13.73 -6.28 -5.11
C PHE A 295 14.57 -6.96 -6.18
N SER A 296 15.36 -7.96 -5.75
CA SER A 296 16.26 -8.72 -6.62
C SER A 296 15.50 -9.47 -7.73
N ASN A 297 16.13 -9.54 -8.91
CA ASN A 297 15.63 -10.23 -10.10
C ASN A 297 14.23 -9.80 -10.59
N PHE A 298 13.66 -8.67 -10.10
CA PHE A 298 12.34 -8.21 -10.52
C PHE A 298 12.18 -8.08 -12.04
N ARG A 299 13.24 -7.67 -12.74
CA ARG A 299 13.24 -7.51 -14.20
C ARG A 299 13.10 -8.84 -14.97
N ASN A 300 13.25 -9.97 -14.30
CA ASN A 300 13.04 -11.32 -14.85
C ASN A 300 11.63 -11.86 -14.57
N ASP A 301 10.82 -11.15 -13.77
CA ASP A 301 9.44 -11.54 -13.52
C ASP A 301 8.63 -11.40 -14.82
N GLU A 302 7.67 -12.31 -15.03
CA GLU A 302 6.91 -12.38 -16.27
C GLU A 302 5.42 -12.25 -15.99
N VAL A 303 4.75 -11.35 -16.73
CA VAL A 303 3.30 -11.19 -16.70
C VAL A 303 2.79 -11.24 -18.12
N TYR A 304 1.80 -12.10 -18.35
CA TYR A 304 1.15 -12.28 -19.63
C TYR A 304 -0.31 -11.89 -19.52
N ILE A 305 -0.80 -11.13 -20.49
CA ILE A 305 -2.23 -10.83 -20.67
C ILE A 305 -2.75 -11.49 -21.94
N ASP A 306 -4.00 -11.90 -21.95
CA ASP A 306 -4.72 -12.21 -23.17
C ASP A 306 -5.44 -10.97 -23.69
N LEU A 307 -5.20 -10.72 -24.97
CA LEU A 307 -5.83 -9.66 -25.74
C LEU A 307 -6.80 -10.32 -26.71
N THR A 308 -8.02 -9.80 -26.76
CA THR A 308 -8.97 -10.10 -27.83
C THR A 308 -8.40 -9.69 -29.20
N GLU A 309 -8.99 -10.19 -30.27
CA GLU A 309 -8.60 -9.80 -31.64
C GLU A 309 -8.70 -8.27 -31.83
N THR A 310 -9.80 -7.66 -31.37
CA THR A 310 -9.99 -6.21 -31.39
C THR A 310 -8.91 -5.46 -30.60
N GLU A 311 -8.57 -5.91 -29.39
CA GLU A 311 -7.51 -5.26 -28.60
C GLU A 311 -6.13 -5.39 -29.23
N GLN A 312 -5.86 -6.46 -29.97
CA GLN A 312 -4.61 -6.62 -30.73
C GLN A 312 -4.54 -5.61 -31.88
N GLU A 313 -5.61 -5.48 -32.66
CA GLU A 313 -5.71 -4.50 -33.75
C GLU A 313 -5.58 -3.07 -33.22
N GLU A 314 -6.30 -2.75 -32.14
CA GLU A 314 -6.21 -1.43 -31.49
C GLU A 314 -4.79 -1.14 -30.98
N LEU A 315 -4.13 -2.11 -30.34
CA LEU A 315 -2.75 -1.95 -29.89
C LEU A 315 -1.78 -1.76 -31.05
N GLU A 316 -1.98 -2.44 -32.17
CA GLU A 316 -1.13 -2.29 -33.36
C GLU A 316 -1.22 -0.89 -33.95
N LEU A 317 -2.43 -0.34 -34.00
CA LEU A 317 -2.77 0.97 -34.54
C LEU A 317 -2.59 2.12 -33.53
N ALA A 318 -2.41 1.83 -32.25
CA ALA A 318 -2.24 2.84 -31.21
C ALA A 318 -0.97 3.69 -31.44
N GLN A 319 -1.13 5.02 -31.37
CA GLN A 319 -0.01 5.97 -31.42
C GLN A 319 0.92 5.81 -30.22
N ASP A 320 0.35 5.61 -29.03
CA ASP A 320 1.09 5.30 -27.80
C ASP A 320 0.70 3.92 -27.30
N LYS A 321 1.47 2.92 -27.73
CA LYS A 321 1.28 1.51 -27.36
C LYS A 321 1.49 1.26 -25.87
N GLN A 322 2.39 2.01 -25.23
CA GLN A 322 2.65 1.85 -23.80
C GLN A 322 1.47 2.37 -22.98
N ARG A 323 0.91 3.51 -23.36
CA ARG A 323 -0.32 4.02 -22.76
C ARG A 323 -1.48 3.05 -22.92
N TYR A 324 -1.67 2.53 -24.12
CA TYR A 324 -2.71 1.53 -24.38
C TYR A 324 -2.55 0.35 -23.40
N LEU A 325 -1.36 -0.26 -23.33
CA LEU A 325 -1.08 -1.37 -22.42
C LEU A 325 -1.21 -1.04 -20.92
N ASN A 326 -0.97 0.21 -20.52
CA ASN A 326 -1.14 0.66 -19.14
C ASN A 326 -2.62 0.80 -18.76
N GLU A 327 -3.49 1.10 -19.72
CA GLU A 327 -4.91 1.36 -19.49
C GLU A 327 -5.80 0.14 -19.74
N ILE A 328 -5.27 -0.95 -20.30
CA ILE A 328 -5.98 -2.23 -20.41
C ILE A 328 -6.37 -2.70 -19.00
N PRO A 329 -7.67 -3.02 -18.76
CA PRO A 329 -8.10 -3.62 -17.51
C PRO A 329 -7.32 -4.91 -17.23
N ARG A 330 -6.58 -4.96 -16.11
CA ARG A 330 -5.78 -6.14 -15.76
C ARG A 330 -6.64 -7.27 -15.24
N ALA A 331 -7.63 -6.92 -14.41
CA ALA A 331 -8.58 -7.89 -13.91
C ALA A 331 -9.31 -8.58 -15.08
N GLY A 332 -9.11 -9.89 -15.22
CA GLY A 332 -9.71 -10.71 -16.27
C GLY A 332 -8.90 -10.80 -17.57
N SER A 333 -7.91 -9.93 -17.80
CA SER A 333 -7.00 -10.05 -18.95
C SER A 333 -5.68 -10.75 -18.61
N VAL A 334 -5.21 -10.65 -17.36
CA VAL A 334 -4.01 -11.38 -16.93
C VAL A 334 -4.25 -12.89 -17.08
N ALA A 335 -3.39 -13.53 -17.85
CA ALA A 335 -3.40 -14.97 -18.11
C ALA A 335 -2.40 -15.70 -17.22
N LYS A 336 -1.22 -15.11 -16.99
CA LYS A 336 -0.15 -15.76 -16.23
C LYS A 336 0.75 -14.76 -15.51
N VAL A 337 1.17 -15.11 -14.28
CA VAL A 337 2.13 -14.34 -13.48
C VAL A 337 3.22 -15.27 -12.94
N VAL A 338 4.48 -14.91 -13.22
CA VAL A 338 5.67 -15.62 -12.75
C VAL A 338 6.53 -14.65 -11.95
N CYS A 339 6.79 -14.98 -10.69
CA CYS A 339 7.65 -14.23 -9.79
C CYS A 339 8.89 -15.07 -9.45
N ASN A 340 10.08 -14.56 -9.78
CA ASN A 340 11.36 -15.24 -9.53
C ASN A 340 11.35 -16.72 -9.98
N GLY A 341 10.86 -16.96 -11.21
CA GLY A 341 10.73 -18.30 -11.82
C GLY A 341 9.59 -19.17 -11.29
N THR A 342 8.81 -18.69 -10.31
CA THR A 342 7.67 -19.42 -9.74
C THR A 342 6.36 -18.91 -10.33
N THR A 343 5.55 -19.80 -10.91
CA THR A 343 4.20 -19.45 -11.39
C THR A 343 3.28 -19.19 -10.20
N LEU A 344 2.88 -17.93 -10.01
CA LEU A 344 1.97 -17.51 -8.95
C LEU A 344 0.49 -17.59 -9.38
N TYR A 345 0.24 -17.41 -10.67
CA TYR A 345 -1.09 -17.44 -11.27
C TYR A 345 -1.02 -17.96 -12.71
N ASP A 346 -1.97 -18.81 -13.08
CA ASP A 346 -2.10 -19.39 -14.43
C ASP A 346 -3.59 -19.66 -14.74
N HIS A 347 -4.19 -18.90 -15.64
CA HIS A 347 -5.56 -19.04 -16.13
C HIS A 347 -6.62 -19.30 -15.05
N GLY A 348 -6.63 -18.47 -14.00
CA GLY A 348 -7.61 -18.55 -12.90
C GLY A 348 -7.14 -19.35 -11.69
N GLU A 349 -6.06 -20.14 -11.83
CA GLU A 349 -5.50 -20.95 -10.76
C GLU A 349 -4.37 -20.21 -10.02
N PHE A 350 -4.24 -20.46 -8.72
CA PHE A 350 -3.20 -19.89 -7.86
C PHE A 350 -2.38 -21.01 -7.21
N PRO A 351 -1.37 -21.57 -7.90
CA PRO A 351 -0.71 -22.81 -7.48
C PRO A 351 0.01 -22.73 -6.13
N THR A 352 0.44 -21.53 -5.74
CA THR A 352 1.23 -21.28 -4.52
C THR A 352 0.40 -20.74 -3.35
N LEU A 353 -0.84 -20.29 -3.59
CA LEU A 353 -1.63 -19.70 -2.51
C LEU A 353 -2.26 -20.78 -1.61
N PRO A 354 -2.20 -20.62 -0.28
CA PRO A 354 -2.87 -21.52 0.63
C PRO A 354 -4.39 -21.50 0.44
N LYS A 355 -5.04 -22.60 0.83
CA LYS A 355 -6.50 -22.65 0.90
C LYS A 355 -7.01 -21.71 1.98
N LEU A 356 -8.18 -21.13 1.74
CA LEU A 356 -8.86 -20.32 2.76
C LEU A 356 -9.17 -21.19 3.99
N PRO A 357 -8.81 -20.75 5.22
CA PRO A 357 -9.10 -21.52 6.44
C PRO A 357 -10.59 -21.58 6.77
N MET A 358 -11.39 -20.68 6.18
CA MET A 358 -12.85 -20.65 6.28
C MET A 358 -13.46 -19.87 5.10
N SER A 359 -14.78 -19.90 4.95
CA SER A 359 -15.45 -19.10 3.93
C SER A 359 -15.33 -17.60 4.22
N ILE A 360 -15.31 -16.78 3.16
CA ILE A 360 -15.27 -15.32 3.25
C ILE A 360 -16.44 -14.80 4.09
N LYS A 361 -17.64 -15.35 3.88
CA LYS A 361 -18.84 -15.01 4.66
C LYS A 361 -18.60 -15.26 6.15
N LYS A 362 -18.09 -16.44 6.52
CA LYS A 362 -17.85 -16.78 7.93
C LYS A 362 -16.80 -15.86 8.55
N ALA A 363 -15.72 -15.55 7.83
CA ALA A 363 -14.68 -14.63 8.31
C ALA A 363 -15.25 -13.22 8.55
N ARG A 364 -16.04 -12.69 7.62
CA ARG A 364 -16.72 -11.39 7.77
C ARG A 364 -17.67 -11.37 8.96
N GLU A 365 -18.47 -12.41 9.15
CA GLU A 365 -19.37 -12.53 10.31
C GLU A 365 -18.60 -12.53 11.64
N ILE A 366 -17.47 -13.24 11.72
CA ILE A 366 -16.63 -13.29 12.92
C ILE A 366 -16.05 -11.89 13.22
N VAL A 367 -15.42 -11.26 12.24
CA VAL A 367 -14.86 -9.91 12.40
C VAL A 367 -15.96 -8.93 12.79
N TRP A 368 -17.10 -8.93 12.09
CA TRP A 368 -18.21 -8.00 12.35
C TRP A 368 -18.71 -8.13 13.79
N ASN A 369 -19.03 -9.35 14.24
CA ASN A 369 -19.54 -9.57 15.59
C ASN A 369 -18.51 -9.19 16.67
N ARG A 370 -17.22 -9.46 16.43
CA ARG A 370 -16.14 -9.05 17.33
C ARG A 370 -15.99 -7.53 17.36
N ALA A 371 -16.06 -6.86 16.22
CA ALA A 371 -15.99 -5.40 16.14
C ALA A 371 -17.16 -4.72 16.87
N LEU A 372 -18.38 -5.26 16.75
CA LEU A 372 -19.54 -4.80 17.54
C LEU A 372 -19.28 -4.92 19.05
N SER A 373 -18.64 -6.01 19.50
CA SER A 373 -18.26 -6.18 20.92
C SER A 373 -17.18 -5.19 21.39
N LEU A 374 -16.44 -4.59 20.46
CA LEU A 374 -15.46 -3.52 20.71
C LEU A 374 -16.08 -2.11 20.64
N GLY A 375 -17.40 -2.01 20.47
CA GLY A 375 -18.13 -0.74 20.45
C GLY A 375 -18.33 -0.13 19.06
N MET A 376 -18.03 -0.87 17.98
CA MET A 376 -18.39 -0.45 16.63
C MET A 376 -19.92 -0.34 16.50
N LYS A 377 -20.40 0.73 15.85
CA LYS A 377 -21.83 0.88 15.54
C LYS A 377 -22.18 0.08 14.26
N PRO A 378 -23.35 -0.59 14.21
CA PRO A 378 -23.80 -1.33 13.03
C PRO A 378 -23.88 -0.50 11.73
#